data_AF-A0A6F8Y1F8-F1
#
_entry.id   AF-A0A6F8Y1F8-F1
#
_cell.length_a   1.000
_cell.length_b   1.000
_cell.length_c   1.000
_cell.angle_alpha   90.00
_cell.angle_beta   90.00
_cell.angle_gamma   90.00
#
_symmetry.space_group_name_H-M   'P 1'
#
loop_
_entity.id
_entity.type
_entity.pdbx_description
1 polymer ?
#
loop_
_entity_poly.entity_id
_entity_poly.type
_entity_poly.pdbx_seq_one_letter_code
_entity_poly.pdbx_strand_id
1 'polypeptide(L)'
;MPRRGVRVATLSDRDVQELYDVRDVLERHAITTALPLARDADLAGLRAALDQMSEATRAGDRLQIAEAHRRFHVAVVALSGNSQLTAVYESILVKLQLFMARNLSREAEVAQAEDGVHRHERLLAAAAAGDPEAMIAQLAGHGARSYLA
;
A
#
# COMPACT_ATOMS: atom_id res chain seq x y z
N MET A 1 24.19 -3.07 -34.83
CA MET A 1 23.71 -3.51 -33.50
C MET A 1 22.21 -3.20 -33.40
N PRO A 2 21.28 -4.16 -33.51
CA PRO A 2 19.87 -3.85 -33.36
C PRO A 2 19.54 -3.64 -31.87
N ARG A 3 18.86 -2.54 -31.57
CA ARG A 3 18.33 -2.22 -30.24
C ARG A 3 17.40 -3.35 -29.80
N ARG A 4 17.76 -4.06 -28.74
CA ARG A 4 16.90 -5.06 -28.08
C ARG A 4 15.67 -4.31 -27.55
N GLY A 5 14.53 -4.45 -28.23
CA GLY A 5 13.29 -3.82 -27.81
C GLY A 5 12.90 -4.28 -26.41
N VAL A 6 12.64 -3.32 -25.52
CA VAL A 6 12.04 -3.60 -24.22
C VAL A 6 10.60 -4.06 -24.49
N ARG A 7 10.31 -5.34 -24.25
CA ARG A 7 8.91 -5.81 -24.19
C ARG A 7 8.44 -5.62 -22.76
N VAL A 8 7.51 -4.69 -22.55
CA VAL A 8 6.77 -4.62 -21.28
C VAL A 8 5.96 -5.90 -21.17
N ALA A 9 6.19 -6.68 -20.12
CA ALA A 9 5.36 -7.85 -19.85
C ALA A 9 3.95 -7.35 -19.53
N THR A 10 2.97 -7.72 -20.34
CA THR A 10 1.56 -7.45 -20.06
C THR A 10 1.13 -8.43 -18.98
N LEU A 11 0.84 -7.94 -17.77
CA LEU A 11 0.25 -8.75 -16.70
C LEU A 11 -1.21 -9.04 -17.07
N SER A 12 -1.61 -10.31 -17.02
CA SER A 12 -3.01 -10.72 -17.09
C SER A 12 -3.74 -10.39 -15.78
N ASP A 13 -5.07 -10.31 -15.81
CA ASP A 13 -5.87 -10.09 -14.59
C ASP A 13 -5.56 -11.14 -13.50
N ARG A 14 -5.27 -12.38 -13.93
CA ARG A 14 -4.83 -13.46 -13.05
C ARG A 14 -3.49 -13.16 -12.40
N ASP A 15 -2.50 -12.70 -13.17
CA ASP A 15 -1.18 -12.35 -12.61
C ASP A 15 -1.31 -11.23 -11.57
N VAL A 16 -2.17 -10.24 -11.82
CA VAL A 16 -2.40 -9.14 -10.88
C VAL A 16 -3.06 -9.64 -9.60
N GLN A 17 -4.05 -10.53 -9.71
CA GLN A 17 -4.70 -11.15 -8.56
C GLN A 17 -3.69 -11.96 -7.73
N GLU A 18 -2.86 -12.78 -8.36
CA GLU A 18 -1.83 -13.57 -7.68
C GLU A 18 -0.80 -12.65 -6.99
N LEU A 19 -0.44 -11.51 -7.60
CA LEU A 19 0.43 -10.51 -6.97
C LEU A 19 -0.23 -9.82 -5.77
N TYR A 20 -1.54 -9.55 -5.81
CA TYR A 20 -2.27 -9.04 -4.64
C TYR A 20 -2.34 -10.09 -3.52
N ASP A 21 -2.50 -11.37 -3.84
CA ASP A 21 -2.48 -12.43 -2.83
C ASP A 21 -1.11 -12.52 -2.14
N VAL A 22 -0.01 -12.41 -2.91
CA VAL A 22 1.35 -12.32 -2.37
C VAL A 22 1.50 -11.08 -1.48
N ARG A 23 1.02 -9.93 -1.94
CA ARG A 23 1.05 -8.67 -1.18
C ARG A 23 0.33 -8.83 0.17
N ASP A 24 -0.88 -9.39 0.18
CA ASP A 24 -1.69 -9.63 1.38
C ASP A 24 -0.94 -10.50 2.40
N VAL A 25 -0.26 -11.55 1.93
CA VAL A 25 0.54 -12.44 2.79
C VAL A 25 1.72 -11.69 3.42
N LEU A 26 2.45 -10.88 2.65
CA LEU A 26 3.62 -10.15 3.12
C LEU A 26 3.23 -9.05 4.12
N GLU A 27 2.19 -8.27 3.83
CA GLU A 27 1.67 -7.24 4.74
C GLU A 27 1.19 -7.86 6.05
N ARG A 28 0.38 -8.93 5.98
CA ARG A 28 -0.10 -9.64 7.16
C ARG A 28 1.05 -10.16 8.01
N HIS A 29 2.05 -10.79 7.39
CA HIS A 29 3.21 -11.30 8.11
C HIS A 29 3.98 -10.17 8.80
N ALA A 30 4.20 -9.04 8.12
CA ALA A 30 4.87 -7.89 8.72
C ALA A 30 4.09 -7.35 9.92
N ILE A 31 2.77 -7.23 9.81
CA ILE A 31 1.91 -6.71 10.87
C ILE A 31 1.90 -7.62 12.10
N THR A 32 1.70 -8.92 11.91
CA THR A 32 1.63 -9.87 13.03
C THR A 32 2.96 -10.06 13.74
N THR A 33 4.08 -9.85 13.06
CA THR A 33 5.42 -9.95 13.65
C THR A 33 5.87 -8.64 14.31
N ALA A 34 5.49 -7.49 13.75
CA ALA A 34 5.92 -6.18 14.24
C ALA A 34 5.08 -5.65 15.40
N LEU A 35 3.75 -5.64 15.27
CA LEU A 35 2.87 -4.89 16.17
C LEU A 35 2.79 -5.39 17.61
N PRO A 36 2.85 -6.70 17.90
CA PRO A 36 2.89 -7.16 19.30
C PRO A 36 4.12 -6.65 20.06
N LEU A 37 5.18 -6.25 19.35
CA LEU A 37 6.44 -5.73 19.90
C LEU A 37 6.47 -4.19 19.88
N ALA A 38 5.43 -3.54 19.36
CA ALA A 38 5.43 -2.15 18.91
C ALA A 38 5.09 -1.10 19.99
N ARG A 39 5.24 -1.40 21.29
CA ARG A 39 5.00 -0.37 22.33
C ARG A 39 5.82 0.91 22.11
N ASP A 40 6.96 0.80 21.40
CA ASP A 40 7.80 1.90 20.93
C ASP A 40 8.09 1.84 19.41
N ALA A 41 7.23 1.23 18.59
CA ALA A 41 7.50 1.14 17.15
C ALA A 41 7.62 2.54 16.53
N ASP A 42 8.67 2.73 15.74
CA ASP A 42 8.85 3.95 14.97
C ASP A 42 7.82 4.00 13.83
N LEU A 43 6.72 4.71 14.07
CA LEU A 43 5.67 4.95 13.07
C LEU A 43 5.96 6.18 12.19
N ALA A 44 7.17 6.77 12.25
CA ALA A 44 7.50 7.97 11.50
C ALA A 44 7.31 7.78 9.99
N GLY A 45 7.65 6.61 9.44
CA GLY A 45 7.46 6.31 8.02
C GLY A 45 5.98 6.32 7.60
N LEU A 46 5.09 5.74 8.43
CA LEU A 46 3.65 5.72 8.17
C LEU A 46 3.05 7.13 8.28
N ARG A 47 3.44 7.88 9.32
CA ARG A 47 3.00 9.27 9.52
C ARG A 47 3.41 10.16 8.35
N ALA A 48 4.69 10.09 7.95
CA ALA A 48 5.19 10.87 6.83
C ALA A 48 4.49 10.53 5.50
N ALA A 49 4.23 9.25 5.24
CA ALA A 49 3.49 8.84 4.04
C ALA A 49 2.03 9.33 4.06
N LEU A 50 1.38 9.29 5.23
CA LEU A 50 0.01 9.79 5.40
C LEU A 50 -0.07 11.32 5.24
N ASP A 51 0.88 12.06 5.82
CA ASP A 51 0.96 13.52 5.68
C ASP A 51 1.14 13.91 4.21
N GLN A 52 2.01 13.20 3.49
CA GLN A 52 2.20 13.39 2.04
C GLN A 52 0.92 13.09 1.26
N MET A 53 0.19 12.04 1.64
CA MET A 53 -1.09 11.70 1.02
C MET A 53 -2.12 12.80 1.24
N SER A 54 -2.23 13.32 2.47
CA SER A 54 -3.15 14.39 2.83
C SER A 54 -2.86 15.68 2.05
N GLU A 55 -1.59 16.09 1.96
CA GLU A 55 -1.18 17.26 1.16
C GLU A 55 -1.48 17.05 -0.34
N ALA A 56 -1.14 15.89 -0.89
CA ALA A 56 -1.38 15.58 -2.29
C ALA A 56 -2.88 15.54 -2.62
N THR A 57 -3.71 15.01 -1.70
CA THR A 57 -5.18 15.02 -1.80
C THR A 57 -5.70 16.46 -1.83
N ARG A 58 -5.25 17.33 -0.93
CA ARG A 58 -5.65 18.76 -0.92
C ARG A 58 -5.24 19.49 -2.20
N ALA A 59 -4.09 19.13 -2.77
CA ALA A 59 -3.59 19.70 -4.02
C ALA A 59 -4.24 19.09 -5.29
N GLY A 60 -5.00 18.01 -5.17
CA GLY A 60 -5.52 17.25 -6.32
C GLY A 60 -4.45 16.55 -7.16
N ASP A 61 -3.25 16.35 -6.61
CA ASP A 61 -2.12 15.74 -7.33
C ASP A 61 -2.19 14.20 -7.28
N ARG A 62 -2.85 13.64 -8.29
CA ARG A 62 -3.07 12.18 -8.40
C ARG A 62 -1.78 11.37 -8.43
N LEU A 63 -0.69 11.91 -8.98
CA LEU A 63 0.59 11.21 -9.04
C LEU A 63 1.18 11.11 -7.64
N GLN A 64 1.17 12.21 -6.90
CA GLN A 64 1.67 12.25 -5.54
C GLN A 64 0.80 11.46 -4.56
N ILE A 65 -0.53 11.42 -4.76
CA ILE A 65 -1.43 10.53 -4.00
C ILE A 65 -1.03 9.07 -4.21
N ALA A 66 -0.83 8.63 -5.46
CA ALA A 66 -0.46 7.25 -5.76
C ALA A 66 0.92 6.86 -5.19
N GLU A 67 1.88 7.77 -5.24
CA GLU A 67 3.21 7.54 -4.66
C GLU A 67 3.18 7.52 -3.13
N ALA A 68 2.44 8.44 -2.48
CA ALA A 68 2.25 8.43 -1.03
C ALA A 68 1.53 7.16 -0.56
N HIS A 69 0.53 6.70 -1.31
CA HIS A 69 -0.17 5.43 -1.08
C HIS A 69 0.78 4.25 -1.12
N ARG A 70 1.61 4.16 -2.17
CA ARG A 70 2.64 3.13 -2.28
C ARG A 70 3.63 3.18 -1.11
N ARG A 71 4.11 4.38 -0.73
CA ARG A 71 5.03 4.56 0.40
C ARG A 71 4.43 4.13 1.73
N PHE A 72 3.15 4.39 1.95
CA PHE A 72 2.47 3.95 3.16
C PHE A 72 2.53 2.42 3.29
N HIS A 73 2.21 1.70 2.22
CA HIS A 73 2.26 0.23 2.20
C HIS A 73 3.66 -0.34 2.39
N VAL A 74 4.69 0.30 1.81
CA VAL A 74 6.09 -0.06 2.10
C VAL A 74 6.41 0.16 3.58
N ALA A 75 5.96 1.28 4.17
CA ALA A 75 6.18 1.58 5.57
C ALA A 75 5.49 0.57 6.51
N VAL A 76 4.32 0.04 6.14
CA VAL A 76 3.66 -1.06 6.87
C VAL A 76 4.57 -2.28 6.94
N VAL A 77 5.15 -2.70 5.81
CA VAL A 77 6.03 -3.88 5.77
C VAL A 77 7.35 -3.63 6.49
N ALA A 78 7.88 -2.40 6.39
CA ALA A 78 9.11 -1.99 7.06
C ALA A 78 9.00 -2.03 8.60
N LEU A 79 7.79 -1.97 9.18
CA LEU A 79 7.59 -2.15 10.63
C LEU A 79 8.17 -3.48 11.15
N SER A 80 8.24 -4.52 10.32
CA SER A 80 8.82 -5.81 10.68
C SER A 80 10.31 -5.76 11.00
N GLY A 81 11.01 -4.68 10.62
CA GLY A 81 12.48 -4.60 10.68
C GLY A 81 13.20 -5.56 9.73
N ASN A 82 12.46 -6.34 8.92
CA ASN A 82 13.02 -7.31 8.00
C ASN A 82 13.28 -6.66 6.64
N SER A 83 14.55 -6.30 6.41
CA SER A 83 14.98 -5.66 5.16
C SER A 83 14.79 -6.54 3.93
N GLN A 84 14.90 -7.87 4.06
CA GLN A 84 14.67 -8.80 2.95
C GLN A 84 13.18 -8.87 2.59
N LEU A 85 12.31 -8.88 3.60
CA LEU A 85 10.85 -8.83 3.39
C LEU A 85 10.47 -7.54 2.65
N THR A 86 11.02 -6.41 3.09
CA THR A 86 10.76 -5.10 2.46
C THR A 86 11.23 -5.08 1.00
N ALA A 87 12.43 -5.59 0.70
CA ALA A 87 12.95 -5.63 -0.66
C ALA A 87 12.10 -6.50 -1.60
N VAL A 88 11.65 -7.67 -1.13
CA VAL A 88 10.73 -8.52 -1.90
C VAL A 88 9.41 -7.79 -2.14
N TYR A 89 8.86 -7.17 -1.09
CA TYR A 89 7.60 -6.44 -1.16
C TYR A 89 7.63 -5.27 -2.15
N GLU A 90 8.70 -4.48 -2.15
CA GLU A 90 8.89 -3.40 -3.13
C GLU A 90 8.90 -3.91 -4.57
N SER A 91 9.51 -5.07 -4.83
CA SER A 91 9.51 -5.68 -6.16
C SER A 91 8.11 -6.09 -6.64
N ILE A 92 7.23 -6.47 -5.71
CA ILE A 92 5.82 -6.77 -5.98
C ILE A 92 5.05 -5.48 -6.24
N LEU A 93 5.26 -4.44 -5.43
CA LEU A 93 4.61 -3.15 -5.62
C LEU A 93 4.96 -2.48 -6.95
N VAL A 94 6.19 -2.61 -7.44
CA VAL A 94 6.56 -2.10 -8.78
C VAL A 94 5.70 -2.75 -9.87
N LYS A 95 5.43 -4.05 -9.78
CA LYS A 95 4.56 -4.76 -10.73
C LYS A 95 3.09 -4.32 -10.61
N LEU A 96 2.65 -4.02 -9.39
CA LEU A 96 1.28 -3.59 -9.09
C LEU A 96 1.03 -2.09 -9.27
N GLN A 97 2.07 -1.26 -9.46
CA GLN A 97 1.98 0.20 -9.37
C GLN A 97 0.90 0.79 -10.30
N LEU A 98 0.82 0.32 -11.55
CA LEU A 98 -0.21 0.77 -12.50
C LEU A 98 -1.63 0.40 -12.03
N PHE A 99 -1.80 -0.80 -11.48
CA PHE A 99 -3.10 -1.30 -11.02
C PHE A 99 -3.54 -0.61 -9.72
N MET A 100 -2.59 -0.28 -8.84
CA MET A 100 -2.85 0.52 -7.64
C MET A 100 -3.27 1.95 -8.01
N ALA A 101 -2.60 2.58 -8.98
CA ALA A 101 -3.01 3.89 -9.48
C ALA A 101 -4.41 3.84 -10.14
N ARG A 102 -4.73 2.76 -10.84
CA ARG A 102 -6.08 2.53 -11.40
C ARG A 102 -7.13 2.35 -10.30
N ASN A 103 -6.83 1.61 -9.23
CA ASN A 103 -7.71 1.49 -8.06
C ASN A 103 -8.05 2.86 -7.47
N LEU A 104 -7.02 3.67 -7.17
CA LEU A 104 -7.20 5.02 -6.63
C LEU A 104 -8.04 5.91 -7.57
N SER A 105 -7.82 5.76 -8.87
CA SER A 105 -8.55 6.51 -9.88
C SER A 105 -10.04 6.20 -9.88
N ARG A 106 -10.40 4.92 -9.81
CA ARG A 106 -11.81 4.49 -9.77
C ARG A 106 -12.47 4.83 -8.45
N GLU A 107 -11.73 4.75 -7.36
CA GLU A 107 -12.23 5.15 -6.07
C GLU A 107 -12.62 6.63 -6.05
N ALA A 108 -11.80 7.49 -6.63
CA ALA A 108 -12.09 8.92 -6.77
C ALA A 108 -13.32 9.23 -7.65
N GLU A 109 -13.84 8.27 -8.41
CA GLU A 109 -15.09 8.42 -9.19
C GLU A 109 -16.34 8.20 -8.33
N VAL A 110 -16.23 7.47 -7.21
CA VAL A 110 -17.37 7.02 -6.40
C VAL A 110 -17.33 7.49 -4.94
N ALA A 111 -16.17 7.98 -4.48
CA ALA A 111 -15.92 8.39 -3.11
C ALA A 111 -15.36 9.83 -3.05
N GLN A 112 -15.38 10.43 -1.87
CA GLN A 112 -14.72 11.73 -1.67
C GLN A 112 -13.20 11.53 -1.61
N ALA A 113 -12.44 12.55 -2.01
CA ALA A 113 -10.98 12.45 -2.07
C ALA A 113 -10.37 12.19 -0.67
N GLU A 114 -11.01 12.72 0.38
CA GLU A 114 -10.64 12.55 1.79
C GLU A 114 -10.86 11.12 2.30
N ASP A 115 -11.77 10.35 1.70
CA ASP A 115 -12.06 8.98 2.16
C ASP A 115 -10.82 8.11 2.11
N GLY A 116 -9.99 8.26 1.08
CA GLY A 116 -8.70 7.58 0.97
C GLY A 116 -7.77 7.89 2.15
N VAL A 117 -7.68 9.16 2.55
CA VAL A 117 -6.86 9.61 3.69
C VAL A 117 -7.40 9.03 4.99
N HIS A 118 -8.72 9.14 5.23
CA HIS A 118 -9.38 8.60 6.42
C HIS A 118 -9.19 7.07 6.57
N ARG A 119 -9.10 6.31 5.48
CA ARG A 119 -8.79 4.87 5.56
C ARG A 119 -7.37 4.61 6.06
N HIS A 120 -6.39 5.39 5.59
CA HIS A 120 -5.01 5.25 6.04
C HIS A 120 -4.80 5.76 7.47
N GLU A 121 -5.55 6.77 7.90
CA GLU A 121 -5.60 7.21 9.31
C GLU A 121 -6.04 6.07 10.24
N ARG A 122 -7.06 5.29 9.85
CA ARG A 122 -7.50 4.13 10.65
C ARG A 122 -6.43 3.04 10.74
N LEU A 123 -5.68 2.81 9.66
CA LEU A 123 -4.54 1.89 9.68
C LEU A 123 -3.43 2.38 10.61
N LEU A 124 -3.09 3.67 10.56
CA LEU A 124 -2.11 4.27 11.46
C LEU A 124 -2.58 4.19 12.93
N ALA A 125 -3.86 4.43 13.19
CA ALA A 125 -4.42 4.32 14.54
C ALA A 125 -4.34 2.89 15.08
N ALA A 126 -4.67 1.88 14.26
CA ALA A 126 -4.52 0.48 14.64
C ALA A 126 -3.05 0.10 14.90
N ALA A 127 -2.12 0.59 14.08
CA ALA A 127 -0.69 0.41 14.29
C ALA A 127 -0.22 1.06 15.60
N ALA A 128 -0.67 2.29 15.89
CA ALA A 128 -0.35 3.01 17.13
C ALA A 128 -0.93 2.36 18.39
N ALA A 129 -2.07 1.69 18.26
CA ALA A 129 -2.67 0.90 19.34
C ALA A 129 -1.95 -0.45 19.57
N GLY A 130 -1.04 -0.85 18.68
CA GLY A 130 -0.43 -2.18 18.72
C GLY A 130 -1.42 -3.31 18.47
N ASP A 131 -2.48 -3.05 17.68
CA ASP A 131 -3.57 -3.98 17.41
C ASP A 131 -3.44 -4.60 16.00
N PRO A 132 -2.79 -5.77 15.87
CA PRO A 132 -2.62 -6.43 14.58
C PRO A 132 -3.94 -6.91 13.98
N GLU A 133 -4.92 -7.32 14.80
CA GLU A 133 -6.21 -7.78 14.29
C GLU A 133 -6.99 -6.64 13.66
N ALA A 134 -7.03 -5.48 14.32
CA ALA A 134 -7.65 -4.28 13.77
C ALA A 134 -6.96 -3.82 12.49
N MET A 135 -5.63 -3.80 12.46
CA MET A 135 -4.89 -3.34 11.27
C MET A 135 -5.11 -4.27 10.07
N ILE A 136 -5.10 -5.59 10.30
CA ILE A 136 -5.39 -6.60 9.28
C ILE A 136 -6.81 -6.44 8.74
N ALA A 137 -7.79 -6.23 9.62
CA ALA A 137 -9.19 -6.04 9.22
C ALA A 137 -9.35 -4.80 8.34
N GLN A 138 -8.68 -3.69 8.69
CA GLN A 138 -8.68 -2.47 7.86
C GLN A 138 -8.00 -2.70 6.51
N LEU A 139 -6.87 -3.43 6.46
CA LEU A 139 -6.18 -3.74 5.19
C LEU A 139 -7.02 -4.59 4.25
N ALA A 140 -7.75 -5.59 4.77
CA ALA A 140 -8.63 -6.43 3.95
C ALA A 140 -9.73 -5.61 3.24
N GLY A 141 -10.20 -4.52 3.88
CA GLY A 141 -11.15 -3.57 3.30
C GLY A 141 -10.53 -2.45 2.46
N HIS A 142 -9.20 -2.43 2.28
CA HIS A 142 -8.45 -1.28 1.74
C HIS A 142 -8.44 -1.18 0.20
N GLY A 143 -9.40 -1.80 -0.47
CA GLY A 143 -9.66 -1.58 -1.90
C GLY A 143 -8.64 -2.21 -2.86
N ALA A 144 -7.91 -3.24 -2.45
CA ALA A 144 -6.89 -3.89 -3.28
C ALA A 144 -7.45 -4.45 -4.60
N ARG A 145 -8.70 -4.91 -4.63
CA ARG A 145 -9.29 -5.66 -5.77
C ARG A 145 -10.34 -4.89 -6.57
N SER A 146 -10.52 -3.60 -6.31
CA SER A 146 -11.55 -2.79 -6.97
C SER A 146 -11.28 -2.51 -8.45
N TYR A 147 -10.10 -2.84 -9.00
CA TYR A 147 -9.72 -2.61 -10.41
C TYR A 147 -10.30 -3.65 -11.37
N LEU A 148 -10.75 -4.81 -10.86
CA LEU A 148 -11.29 -5.92 -11.65
C LEU A 148 -12.78 -5.72 -12.04
N ALA A 149 -13.49 -4.82 -11.35
CA ALA A 149 -14.86 -4.44 -11.68
C ALA A 149 -14.91 -3.50 -12.89
#